data_AF-A0A960SV95-F1
#
_entry.id   AF-A0A960SV95-F1
#
_cell.length_a   1.000
_cell.length_b   1.000
_cell.length_c   1.000
_cell.angle_alpha   90.00
_cell.angle_beta   90.00
_cell.angle_gamma   90.00
#
_symmetry.space_group_name_H-M   'P 1'
#
loop_
_entity.id
_entity.type
_entity.pdbx_description
1 polymer ?
#
loop_
_entity_poly.entity_id
_entity_poly.type
_entity_poly.pdbx_seq_one_letter_code
_entity_poly.pdbx_strand_id
1 'polypeptide(L)'
;MRTSKTNTPPPGATLFVSSMATALVLVVFTVPLTTLTDTVRALGAGPGEQAWILSAMSVGAAAGLLGTGAIGDDYGRRRVFLAGTLVMALASVL
;
A
#
# COMPACT_ATOMS: atom_id res chain seq x y z
N MET A 1 -40.31 -9.11 -20.59
CA MET A 1 -39.11 -8.25 -20.75
C MET A 1 -38.78 -7.66 -19.38
N ARG A 2 -37.86 -8.28 -18.62
CA ARG A 2 -37.56 -7.95 -17.22
C ARG A 2 -36.27 -7.12 -17.22
N THR A 3 -36.37 -5.83 -16.91
CA THR A 3 -35.20 -4.93 -16.86
C THR A 3 -34.30 -5.34 -15.70
N SER A 4 -33.12 -5.88 -16.03
CA SER A 4 -32.07 -6.14 -15.05
C SER A 4 -31.53 -4.81 -14.56
N LYS A 5 -31.88 -4.41 -13.33
CA LYS A 5 -31.23 -3.26 -12.67
C LYS A 5 -29.78 -3.67 -12.39
N THR A 6 -28.84 -3.15 -13.16
CA THR A 6 -27.43 -3.25 -12.84
C THR A 6 -27.20 -2.50 -11.53
N ASN A 7 -26.98 -3.21 -10.42
CA ASN A 7 -26.57 -2.64 -9.15
C ASN A 7 -25.14 -2.08 -9.29
N THR A 8 -25.01 -0.90 -9.89
CA THR A 8 -23.77 -0.13 -9.81
C THR A 8 -23.68 0.45 -8.40
N PRO A 9 -22.65 0.09 -7.61
CA PRO A 9 -22.46 0.68 -6.29
C PRO A 9 -22.38 2.21 -6.42
N PRO A 10 -22.89 2.96 -5.42
CA PRO A 10 -22.90 4.41 -5.49
C PRO A 10 -21.46 4.93 -5.62
N PRO A 11 -21.20 5.97 -6.45
CA PRO A 11 -19.86 6.53 -6.64
C PRO A 11 -19.13 6.86 -5.34
N GLY A 12 -19.89 7.28 -4.32
CA GLY A 12 -19.37 7.58 -2.98
C GLY A 12 -18.76 6.38 -2.26
N ALA A 13 -19.27 5.16 -2.47
CA ALA A 13 -18.70 3.96 -1.85
C ALA A 13 -17.31 3.64 -2.41
N THR A 14 -17.12 3.79 -3.73
CA THR A 14 -15.81 3.55 -4.37
C THR A 14 -14.77 4.56 -3.88
N LEU A 15 -15.14 5.85 -3.82
CA LEU A 15 -14.27 6.89 -3.30
C LEU A 15 -13.91 6.62 -1.83
N PHE A 16 -14.91 6.36 -0.99
CA PHE A 16 -14.70 6.06 0.43
C PHE A 16 -13.75 4.89 0.64
N VAL A 17 -13.97 3.76 -0.05
CA VAL A 17 -13.10 2.57 0.06
C VAL A 17 -11.69 2.88 -0.41
N SER A 18 -11.53 3.59 -1.54
CA SER A 18 -10.19 3.95 -2.04
C SER A 18 -9.45 4.90 -1.09
N SER A 19 -10.14 5.89 -0.53
CA SER A 19 -9.57 6.83 0.45
C SER A 19 -9.19 6.12 1.74
N MET A 20 -10.05 5.23 2.24
CA MET A 20 -9.78 4.46 3.45
C MET A 20 -8.59 3.51 3.26
N ALA A 21 -8.50 2.86 2.10
CA ALA A 21 -7.36 2.01 1.78
C ALA A 21 -6.05 2.81 1.72
N THR A 22 -6.05 3.99 1.08
CA THR A 22 -4.87 4.87 1.08
C THR A 22 -4.50 5.33 2.48
N ALA A 23 -5.47 5.70 3.31
CA ALA A 23 -5.23 6.06 4.71
C ALA A 23 -4.59 4.90 5.48
N LEU A 24 -5.12 3.69 5.32
CA LEU A 24 -4.58 2.49 5.95
C LEU A 24 -3.14 2.18 5.48
N VAL A 25 -2.84 2.35 4.19
CA VAL A 25 -1.46 2.21 3.67
C VAL A 25 -0.52 3.20 4.34
N LEU A 26 -0.93 4.47 4.51
CA LEU A 26 -0.11 5.47 5.19
C LEU A 26 0.11 5.15 6.67
N VAL A 27 -0.91 4.60 7.35
CA VAL A 27 -0.76 4.11 8.73
C VAL A 27 0.30 3.00 8.77
N VAL A 28 0.15 1.96 7.95
CA VAL A 28 1.10 0.83 7.91
C VAL A 28 2.51 1.29 7.56
N PHE A 29 2.65 2.25 6.63
CA PHE A 29 3.95 2.80 6.23
C PHE A 29 4.72 3.46 7.38
N THR A 30 4.02 3.96 8.41
CA THR A 30 4.64 4.59 9.58
C THR A 30 4.97 3.62 10.72
N VAL A 31 4.40 2.42 10.74
CA VAL A 31 4.63 1.42 11.80
C VAL A 31 6.13 1.12 12.02
N PRO A 32 6.96 0.92 10.98
CA PRO A 32 8.38 0.63 11.16
C PRO A 32 9.17 1.72 11.89
N LEU A 33 8.67 2.96 11.89
CA LEU A 33 9.34 4.07 12.59
C LEU A 33 9.34 3.87 14.11
N THR A 34 8.38 3.10 14.63
CA THR A 34 8.28 2.81 16.07
C THR A 34 9.32 1.79 16.54
N THR A 35 9.80 0.94 15.65
CA THR A 35 10.79 -0.12 15.95
C THR A 35 12.14 0.12 15.28
N LEU A 36 12.30 1.24 14.54
CA LEU A 36 13.47 1.51 13.70
C LEU A 36 14.78 1.43 14.48
N THR A 37 14.85 2.03 15.67
CA THR A 37 16.08 2.03 16.47
C THR A 37 16.50 0.63 16.88
N ASP A 38 15.55 -0.22 17.26
CA ASP A 38 15.84 -1.61 17.63
C ASP A 38 16.25 -2.44 16.41
N THR A 39 15.60 -2.24 15.26
CA THR A 39 15.98 -2.87 13.99
C THR A 39 17.41 -2.48 13.57
N VAL A 40 17.75 -1.20 13.63
CA VAL A 40 19.09 -0.67 13.28
C VAL A 40 20.15 -1.27 14.21
N ARG A 41 19.89 -1.31 15.52
CA ARG A 41 20.79 -1.95 16.49
C ARG A 41 20.97 -3.44 16.23
N ALA A 42 19.89 -4.16 15.94
CA ALA A 42 19.93 -5.58 15.62
C ALA A 42 20.70 -5.88 14.33
N LEU A 43 20.66 -4.99 13.35
CA LEU A 43 21.46 -5.08 12.12
C LEU A 43 22.91 -4.62 12.30
N GLY A 44 23.29 -4.09 13.47
CA GLY A 44 24.60 -3.46 13.68
C GLY A 44 24.81 -2.19 12.84
N ALA A 45 23.72 -1.56 12.38
CA ALA A 45 23.75 -0.44 11.46
C ALA A 45 24.08 0.88 12.18
N GLY A 46 24.96 1.68 11.58
CA GLY A 46 25.37 2.99 12.06
C GLY A 46 24.40 4.12 11.68
N PRO A 47 24.66 5.37 12.13
CA PRO A 47 23.77 6.51 11.88
C PRO A 47 23.55 6.83 10.40
N GLY A 48 24.58 6.64 9.55
CA GLY A 48 24.47 6.83 8.11
C GLY A 48 23.57 5.80 7.43
N GLU A 49 23.62 4.55 7.88
CA GLU A 49 22.80 3.46 7.36
C GLU A 49 21.34 3.61 7.79
N GLN A 50 21.10 4.09 9.02
CA GLN A 50 19.75 4.46 9.47
C GLN A 50 19.11 5.55 8.59
N ALA A 51 19.87 6.57 8.21
CA ALA A 51 19.39 7.61 7.30
C ALA A 51 19.09 7.06 5.88
N TRP A 52 19.91 6.11 5.43
CA TRP A 52 19.67 5.39 4.17
C TRP A 52 18.42 4.50 4.22
N ILE A 53 18.16 3.81 5.33
CA ILE A 53 16.95 2.99 5.52
C ILE A 53 15.70 3.85 5.37
N LEU A 54 15.65 5.00 6.07
CA LEU A 54 14.53 5.94 5.95
C LEU A 54 14.34 6.47 4.53
N SER A 55 15.45 6.79 3.85
CA SER A 55 15.42 7.22 2.46
C SER A 55 14.90 6.12 1.53
N ALA A 56 15.33 4.87 1.77
CA ALA A 56 14.93 3.70 1.01
C ALA A 56 13.44 3.39 1.15
N MET A 57 12.79 3.70 2.28
CA MET A 57 11.33 3.55 2.43
C MET A 57 10.57 4.38 1.38
N SER A 58 10.95 5.64 1.18
CA SER A 58 10.34 6.52 0.18
C SER A 58 10.67 6.09 -1.25
N VAL A 59 11.93 5.71 -1.51
CA VAL A 59 12.37 5.22 -2.83
C VAL A 59 11.63 3.93 -3.21
N GLY A 60 11.52 2.98 -2.27
CA GLY A 60 10.80 1.73 -2.47
C GLY A 60 9.31 1.95 -2.75
N ALA A 61 8.67 2.85 -2.00
CA ALA A 61 7.28 3.23 -2.24
C ALA A 61 7.09 3.84 -3.65
N ALA A 62 7.98 4.75 -4.07
CA ALA A 62 7.93 5.35 -5.40
C ALA A 62 8.11 4.31 -6.52
N ALA A 63 9.14 3.46 -6.40
CA ALA A 63 9.39 2.40 -7.37
C ALA A 63 8.22 1.40 -7.44
N GLY A 64 7.66 1.01 -6.30
CA GLY A 64 6.50 0.14 -6.21
C GLY A 64 5.24 0.75 -6.84
N LEU A 65 4.98 2.04 -6.59
CA LEU A 65 3.86 2.78 -7.18
C LEU A 65 3.97 2.88 -8.69
N LEU A 66 5.17 3.14 -9.23
CA LEU A 66 5.39 3.20 -10.67
C LEU A 66 5.09 1.85 -11.34
N GLY A 67 5.62 0.76 -10.80
CA GLY A 67 5.39 -0.58 -11.35
C GLY A 67 3.94 -1.03 -11.23
N THR A 68 3.34 -0.87 -10.04
CA THR A 68 1.93 -1.24 -9.81
C THR A 68 0.95 -0.33 -10.55
N GLY A 69 1.32 0.91 -10.82
CA GLY A 69 0.56 1.84 -11.66
C GLY A 69 0.44 1.34 -13.09
N ALA A 70 1.56 1.01 -13.74
CA ALA A 70 1.57 0.43 -15.08
C ALA A 70 0.76 -0.88 -15.14
N ILE A 71 0.94 -1.78 -14.17
CA ILE A 71 0.14 -3.01 -14.06
C ILE A 71 -1.36 -2.69 -13.88
N GLY A 72 -1.69 -1.65 -13.12
CA GLY A 72 -3.05 -1.15 -12.92
C GLY A 72 -3.72 -0.67 -14.21
N ASP A 73 -2.94 -0.03 -15.08
CA ASP A 73 -3.39 0.48 -16.37
C ASP A 73 -3.59 -0.65 -17.39
N ASP A 74 -2.67 -1.62 -17.43
CA ASP A 74 -2.72 -2.74 -18.37
C ASP A 74 -3.75 -3.82 -17.99
N TYR A 75 -3.83 -4.19 -16.71
CA TYR A 75 -4.65 -5.33 -16.23
C TYR A 75 -5.96 -4.90 -15.55
N GLY A 76 -6.16 -3.60 -15.39
CA GLY A 76 -7.36 -3.00 -14.84
C GLY A 76 -7.26 -2.68 -13.34
N ARG A 77 -7.53 -1.41 -13.01
CA ARG A 77 -7.39 -0.80 -11.67
C ARG A 77 -8.05 -1.58 -10.53
N ARG A 78 -9.25 -2.14 -10.75
CA ARG A 78 -9.98 -2.87 -9.70
C ARG A 78 -9.27 -4.17 -9.28
N ARG A 79 -8.72 -4.92 -10.24
CA ARG A 79 -8.04 -6.19 -9.95
C ARG A 79 -6.74 -5.96 -9.19
N VAL A 80 -5.97 -4.97 -9.64
CA VAL A 80 -4.69 -4.61 -9.02
C VAL A 80 -4.90 -4.03 -7.62
N PHE A 81 -5.92 -3.20 -7.41
CA PHE A 81 -6.28 -2.70 -6.08
C PHE A 81 -6.60 -3.83 -5.09
N LEU A 82 -7.44 -4.79 -5.50
CA LEU A 82 -7.80 -5.93 -4.66
C LEU A 82 -6.61 -6.85 -4.37
N ALA A 83 -5.76 -7.11 -5.37
CA ALA A 83 -4.54 -7.89 -5.19
C ALA A 83 -3.58 -7.22 -4.20
N GLY A 84 -3.34 -5.92 -4.35
CA GLY A 84 -2.50 -5.15 -3.42
C GLY A 84 -3.08 -5.12 -2.00
N THR A 85 -4.39 -4.97 -1.87
CA THR A 85 -5.08 -5.01 -0.56
C THR A 85 -4.94 -6.38 0.10
N LEU A 86 -5.06 -7.47 -0.66
CA LEU A 86 -4.85 -8.83 -0.16
C LEU A 86 -3.40 -9.06 0.28
N VAL A 87 -2.42 -8.64 -0.52
CA VAL A 87 -1.00 -8.74 -0.16
C VAL A 87 -0.72 -7.97 1.13
N MET A 88 -1.25 -6.74 1.27
CA MET A 88 -1.12 -5.94 2.49
C MET A 88 -1.73 -6.66 3.70
N ALA A 89 -2.94 -7.21 3.55
CA ALA A 89 -3.63 -7.91 4.64
C ALA A 89 -2.85 -9.15 5.09
N LEU A 90 -2.32 -9.94 4.16
CA LEU A 90 -1.51 -11.11 4.47
C LEU A 90 -0.19 -10.73 5.12
N ALA A 91 0.51 -9.71 4.60
CA ALA A 91 1.76 -9.23 5.15
C ALA A 91 1.59 -8.62 6.56
N SER A 92 0.42 -8.09 6.90
CA SER A 92 0.13 -7.54 8.23
C SER A 92 -0.13 -8.60 9.30
N VAL A 93 -0.51 -9.82 8.88
CA VAL A 93 -0.80 -10.94 9.79
C VAL A 93 0.41 -11.86 9.96
N LEU A 94 1.32 -11.87 8.98
CA LEU A 94 2.60 -12.60 9.04
C LEU A 94 3.58 -11.93 10.00
#